data_AF-A0A7J8YDF7-F1
#
_entry.id   AF-A0A7J8YDF7-F1
#
_cell.length_a   1.000
_cell.length_b   1.000
_cell.length_c   1.000
_cell.angle_alpha   90.00
_cell.angle_beta   90.00
_cell.angle_gamma   90.00
#
_symmetry.space_group_name_H-M   'P 1'
#
loop_
_entity.id
_entity.type
_entity.pdbx_description
1 polymer ?
#
loop_
_entity_poly.entity_id
_entity_poly.type
_entity_poly.pdbx_seq_one_letter_code
_entity_poly.pdbx_strand_id
1 'polypeptide(L)'
;MEYVVSEFEGTLLKDLDPFSYFMLVAFEASGLIRFASLLLFWPVIRLLEMLGLDNAGLKLMVFFATIGLRVSEIESVSRAVLPKFYMDDVDMEAWKVFSSHDRSVVVTKTPRIMVERFTNEHL
;
A
#
# COMPACT_ATOMS: atom_id res chain seq x y z
N MET A 1 -24.33 13.48 12.01
CA MET A 1 -22.98 12.91 12.17
C MET A 1 -22.49 12.64 10.77
N GLU A 2 -21.59 13.48 10.28
CA GLU A 2 -21.08 13.39 8.91
C GLU A 2 -19.87 12.44 8.91
N TYR A 3 -19.81 11.55 7.92
CA TYR A 3 -18.69 10.64 7.71
C TYR A 3 -17.97 11.09 6.46
N VAL A 4 -16.65 11.21 6.54
CA VAL A 4 -15.82 11.38 5.35
C VAL A 4 -15.30 10.02 4.92
N VAL A 5 -15.46 9.69 3.65
CA VAL A 5 -14.91 8.47 3.05
C VAL A 5 -13.92 8.89 1.98
N SER A 6 -12.69 8.39 2.06
CA SER A 6 -11.64 8.71 1.11
C SER A 6 -10.94 7.45 0.64
N GLU A 7 -10.59 7.42 -0.65
CA GLU A 7 -9.67 6.41 -1.16
C GLU A 7 -8.26 6.68 -0.63
N PHE A 8 -7.53 5.63 -0.31
CA PHE A 8 -6.16 5.75 0.18
C PHE A 8 -5.23 6.08 -0.97
N GLU A 9 -5.17 5.20 -1.97
CA GLU A 9 -4.39 5.39 -3.19
C GLU A 9 -5.05 6.42 -4.12
N GLY A 10 -4.29 7.40 -4.61
CA GLY A 10 -4.76 8.40 -5.57
C GLY A 10 -5.70 9.48 -5.03
N THR A 11 -6.00 9.50 -3.73
CA THR A 11 -6.69 10.63 -3.07
C THR A 11 -5.93 11.10 -1.84
N LEU A 12 -5.71 10.23 -0.84
CA LEU A 12 -4.91 10.58 0.34
C LEU A 12 -3.42 10.50 0.05
N LEU A 13 -3.01 9.47 -0.70
CA LEU A 13 -1.68 9.35 -1.29
C LEU A 13 -1.73 9.89 -2.72
N LYS A 14 -0.68 10.61 -3.13
CA LYS A 14 -0.54 11.12 -4.49
C LYS A 14 -0.42 9.99 -5.52
N ASP A 15 0.23 8.90 -5.14
CA ASP A 15 0.43 7.76 -6.01
C ASP A 15 -0.81 6.85 -6.03
N LEU A 16 -1.25 6.52 -7.25
CA LEU A 16 -2.34 5.58 -7.50
C LEU A 16 -1.86 4.12 -7.47
N ASP A 17 -0.56 3.90 -7.70
CA ASP A 17 0.03 2.58 -7.85
C ASP A 17 0.78 2.15 -6.58
N PRO A 18 0.30 1.10 -5.86
CA PRO A 18 0.91 0.67 -4.62
C PRO A 18 2.19 -0.16 -4.81
N PHE A 19 2.63 -0.42 -6.04
CA PHE A 19 3.76 -1.30 -6.32
C PHE A 19 5.05 -0.94 -5.57
N SER A 20 5.36 0.35 -5.44
CA SER A 20 6.52 0.83 -4.68
C SER A 20 6.50 0.38 -3.21
N TYR A 21 5.32 0.37 -2.58
CA TYR A 21 5.14 -0.10 -1.21
C TYR A 21 5.33 -1.61 -1.09
N PHE A 22 4.81 -2.39 -2.06
CA PHE A 22 5.03 -3.83 -2.11
C PHE A 22 6.50 -4.19 -2.33
N MET A 23 7.20 -3.45 -3.20
CA MET A 23 8.65 -3.60 -3.38
C MET A 23 9.42 -3.33 -2.10
N LEU A 24 9.06 -2.28 -1.37
CA LEU A 24 9.71 -1.95 -0.11
C LEU A 24 9.53 -3.05 0.94
N VAL A 25 8.30 -3.55 1.11
CA VAL A 25 8.04 -4.70 2.00
C VAL A 25 8.80 -5.93 1.55
N ALA A 26 8.83 -6.21 0.25
CA ALA A 26 9.54 -7.36 -0.30
C ALA A 26 11.06 -7.30 -0.01
N PHE A 27 11.66 -6.12 -0.16
CA PHE A 27 13.07 -5.87 0.10
C PHE A 27 13.41 -6.02 1.58
N GLU A 28 12.63 -5.41 2.47
CA GLU A 28 12.92 -5.39 3.91
C GLU A 28 12.62 -6.74 4.59
N ALA A 29 11.63 -7.50 4.10
CA ALA A 29 11.25 -8.74 4.74
C ALA A 29 12.15 -9.94 4.43
N SER A 30 12.77 -10.03 3.23
CA SER A 30 13.69 -11.14 2.90
C SER A 30 14.81 -10.77 1.93
N GLY A 31 15.11 -9.48 1.78
CA GLY A 31 16.23 -9.00 0.98
C GLY A 31 16.00 -9.03 -0.53
N LEU A 32 17.12 -8.99 -1.26
CA LEU A 32 17.15 -8.73 -2.70
C LEU A 32 16.43 -9.77 -3.56
N ILE A 33 16.35 -11.04 -3.15
CA ILE A 33 15.79 -12.12 -3.99
C ILE A 33 14.30 -11.88 -4.26
N ARG A 34 13.53 -11.55 -3.20
CA ARG A 34 12.09 -11.31 -3.35
C ARG A 34 11.83 -10.00 -4.08
N PHE A 35 12.57 -8.95 -3.74
CA PHE A 35 12.53 -7.68 -4.46
C PHE A 35 12.78 -7.88 -5.96
N ALA A 36 13.85 -8.58 -6.33
CA ALA A 36 14.20 -8.86 -7.72
C ALA A 36 13.14 -9.72 -8.42
N SER A 37 12.52 -10.67 -7.71
CA SER A 37 11.43 -11.48 -8.25
C SER A 37 10.21 -10.61 -8.55
N LEU A 38 9.79 -9.75 -7.62
CA LEU A 38 8.67 -8.84 -7.83
C LEU A 38 8.96 -7.84 -8.97
N LEU A 39 10.19 -7.32 -9.06
CA LEU A 39 10.64 -6.44 -10.12
C LEU A 39 10.68 -7.15 -11.50
N LEU A 40 11.07 -8.43 -11.54
CA LEU A 40 11.03 -9.23 -12.76
C LEU A 40 9.59 -9.44 -13.27
N PHE A 41 8.62 -9.56 -12.35
CA PHE A 41 7.20 -9.70 -12.68
C PHE A 41 6.47 -8.37 -12.90
N TRP A 42 7.12 -7.23 -12.66
CA TRP A 42 6.58 -5.90 -12.94
C TRP A 42 5.96 -5.74 -14.34
N PRO A 43 6.65 -6.08 -15.45
CA PRO A 43 6.04 -5.96 -16.78
C PRO A 43 4.79 -6.81 -16.96
N VAL A 44 4.71 -7.96 -16.29
CA VAL A 44 3.51 -8.82 -16.32
C VAL A 44 2.37 -8.16 -15.54
N ILE A 45 2.65 -7.57 -14.38
CA ILE A 45 1.67 -6.82 -13.58
C ILE A 45 1.11 -5.65 -14.41
N ARG A 46 2.00 -4.86 -15.05
CA ARG A 46 1.59 -3.74 -15.92
C ARG A 46 0.78 -4.20 -17.13
N LEU A 47 1.13 -5.34 -17.72
CA LEU A 47 0.34 -5.92 -18.81
C LEU A 47 -1.07 -6.30 -18.35
N LEU A 48 -1.23 -6.86 -17.14
CA LEU A 48 -2.53 -7.20 -16.58
C LEU A 48 -3.39 -5.94 -16.33
N GLU A 49 -2.80 -4.88 -15.77
CA GLU A 49 -3.48 -3.59 -15.58
C GLU A 49 -3.92 -2.99 -16.92
N MET A 50 -3.07 -3.03 -17.95
CA MET A 50 -3.42 -2.58 -19.31
C MET A 50 -4.59 -3.37 -19.93
N LEU A 51 -4.75 -4.64 -19.54
CA LEU A 51 -5.87 -5.49 -19.98
C LEU A 51 -7.14 -5.32 -19.11
N GLY A 52 -7.14 -4.40 -18.15
CA GLY A 52 -8.25 -4.17 -17.20
C GLY A 52 -8.37 -5.25 -16.12
N LEU A 53 -7.29 -5.97 -15.85
CA LEU A 53 -7.20 -7.03 -14.84
C LEU A 53 -6.47 -6.55 -13.58
N ASP A 54 -6.80 -5.36 -13.08
CA ASP A 54 -6.13 -4.71 -11.94
C ASP A 54 -6.13 -5.60 -10.68
N ASN A 55 -7.24 -6.30 -10.45
CA ASN A 55 -7.37 -7.26 -9.35
C ASN A 55 -6.37 -8.42 -9.45
N ALA A 56 -6.02 -8.87 -10.66
CA ALA A 56 -5.03 -9.92 -10.86
C ALA A 56 -3.61 -9.38 -10.65
N GLY A 57 -3.31 -8.18 -11.15
CA GLY A 57 -2.04 -7.48 -10.92
C GLY A 57 -1.77 -7.29 -9.43
N LEU A 58 -2.76 -6.77 -8.70
CA LEU A 58 -2.68 -6.60 -7.24
C LEU A 58 -2.46 -7.92 -6.50
N LYS A 59 -3.16 -9.00 -6.86
CA LYS A 59 -2.95 -10.32 -6.25
C LYS A 59 -1.54 -10.85 -6.50
N LEU A 60 -0.97 -10.63 -7.68
CA LEU A 60 0.42 -10.99 -7.95
C LEU A 60 1.40 -10.16 -7.11
N MET A 61 1.19 -8.84 -7.00
CA MET A 61 1.99 -7.98 -6.14
C MET A 61 2.01 -8.49 -4.70
N VAL A 62 0.83 -8.74 -4.12
CA VAL A 62 0.69 -9.29 -2.77
C VAL A 62 1.41 -10.63 -2.66
N PHE A 63 1.16 -11.56 -3.58
CA PHE A 63 1.75 -12.89 -3.55
C PHE A 63 3.28 -12.82 -3.56
N PHE A 64 3.89 -12.12 -4.51
CA PHE A 64 5.34 -12.03 -4.59
C PHE A 64 5.93 -11.28 -3.41
N ALA A 65 5.26 -10.25 -2.88
CA ALA A 65 5.73 -9.51 -1.71
C ALA A 65 5.66 -10.32 -0.41
N THR A 66 4.72 -11.25 -0.28
CA THR A 66 4.45 -11.94 1.00
C THR A 66 4.73 -13.45 0.99
N ILE A 67 5.02 -14.06 -0.15
CA ILE A 67 5.22 -15.52 -0.22
C ILE A 67 6.34 -15.98 0.71
N GLY A 68 6.02 -16.99 1.51
CA GLY A 68 6.93 -17.59 2.49
C GLY A 68 7.11 -16.81 3.79
N LEU A 69 6.45 -15.64 3.96
CA LEU A 69 6.50 -14.87 5.20
C LEU A 69 5.38 -15.26 6.17
N ARG A 70 5.66 -15.13 7.46
CA ARG A 70 4.62 -15.12 8.49
C ARG A 70 3.90 -13.78 8.50
N VAL A 71 2.62 -13.81 8.87
CA VAL A 71 1.79 -12.60 9.05
C VAL A 71 2.45 -11.59 9.99
N SER A 72 3.06 -12.06 11.09
CA SER A 72 3.79 -11.21 12.04
C SER A 72 5.01 -10.51 11.44
N GLU A 73 5.70 -11.14 10.48
CA GLU A 73 6.85 -10.55 9.79
C GLU A 73 6.39 -9.46 8.84
N ILE A 74 5.33 -9.72 8.06
CA ILE A 74 4.70 -8.74 7.18
C ILE A 74 4.23 -7.52 7.99
N GLU A 75 3.55 -7.77 9.11
CA GLU A 75 3.09 -6.72 10.02
C GLU A 75 4.26 -5.91 10.57
N SER A 76 5.31 -6.57 11.07
CA SER A 76 6.48 -5.90 11.63
C SER A 76 7.18 -5.02 10.60
N VAL A 77 7.41 -5.54 9.40
CA VAL A 77 8.08 -4.81 8.32
C VAL A 77 7.21 -3.64 7.86
N SER A 78 5.95 -3.90 7.56
CA SER A 78 4.99 -2.88 7.13
C SER A 78 4.95 -1.71 8.11
N ARG A 79 4.84 -2.01 9.40
CA ARG A 79 4.80 -1.04 10.48
C ARG A 79 6.10 -0.27 10.71
N ALA A 80 7.23 -0.82 10.30
CA ALA A 80 8.55 -0.20 10.47
C ALA A 80 8.90 0.71 9.29
N VAL A 81 8.54 0.32 8.07
CA VAL A 81 9.03 0.99 6.86
C VAL A 81 7.98 1.82 6.15
N LEU A 82 6.74 1.35 6.04
CA LEU A 82 5.71 2.03 5.24
C LEU A 82 5.29 3.41 5.76
N PRO A 83 5.15 3.66 7.08
CA PRO A 83 4.64 4.95 7.56
C PRO A 83 5.44 6.14 7.03
N LYS A 84 6.78 6.02 6.97
CA LYS A 84 7.63 7.09 6.46
C LYS A 84 7.34 7.39 4.99
N PHE A 85 7.26 6.36 4.15
CA PHE A 85 7.00 6.53 2.72
C PHE A 85 5.59 7.03 2.45
N TYR A 86 4.60 6.55 3.21
CA TYR A 86 3.24 7.11 3.13
C TYR A 86 3.21 8.59 3.50
N MET A 87 3.88 9.02 4.58
CA MET A 87 3.93 10.46 4.93
C MET A 87 4.55 11.32 3.83
N ASP A 88 5.60 10.83 3.17
CA ASP A 88 6.24 11.55 2.06
C ASP A 88 5.30 11.68 0.85
N ASP A 89 4.41 10.70 0.65
CA ASP A 89 3.48 10.61 -0.48
C ASP A 89 2.09 11.19 -0.20
N VAL A 90 1.79 11.59 1.04
CA VAL A 90 0.48 12.17 1.40
C VAL A 90 0.24 13.50 0.67
N ASP A 91 -0.98 13.65 0.15
CA ASP A 91 -1.50 14.94 -0.28
C ASP A 91 -1.98 15.73 0.95
N MET A 92 -1.24 16.81 1.27
CA MET A 92 -1.50 17.63 2.44
C MET A 92 -2.85 18.38 2.37
N GLU A 93 -3.35 18.70 1.17
CA GLU A 93 -4.64 19.36 1.02
C GLU A 93 -5.78 18.36 1.29
N ALA A 94 -5.69 17.17 0.70
CA ALA A 94 -6.65 16.09 0.93
C ALA A 94 -6.64 15.65 2.41
N TRP A 95 -5.45 15.49 3.00
CA TRP A 95 -5.29 15.13 4.41
C TRP A 95 -5.89 16.17 5.35
N LYS A 96 -5.71 17.47 5.06
CA LYS A 96 -6.27 18.54 5.91
C LYS A 96 -7.80 18.53 5.92
N VAL A 97 -8.43 18.22 4.79
CA VAL A 97 -9.89 18.08 4.71
C VAL A 97 -10.34 16.81 5.43
N PHE A 98 -9.64 15.70 5.22
CA PHE A 98 -9.95 14.41 5.83
C PHE A 98 -9.86 14.45 7.38
N SER A 99 -8.77 14.99 7.91
CA SER A 99 -8.50 15.11 9.36
C SER A 99 -9.41 16.10 10.09
N SER A 100 -10.15 16.94 9.37
CA SER A 100 -11.11 17.89 9.97
C SER A 100 -12.44 17.24 10.40
N HIS A 101 -12.65 15.96 10.10
CA HIS A 101 -13.89 15.25 10.40
C HIS A 101 -13.70 14.27 11.58
N ASP A 102 -14.64 14.24 12.52
CA ASP A 102 -14.59 13.34 13.70
C ASP A 102 -14.71 11.84 13.35
N ARG A 103 -15.29 11.52 12.20
CA ARG A 103 -15.46 10.13 11.74
C ARG A 103 -15.02 10.01 10.29
N SER A 104 -13.95 9.27 10.08
CA SER A 104 -13.33 9.09 8.78
C SER A 104 -13.18 7.60 8.44
N VAL A 105 -13.35 7.26 7.16
CA VAL A 105 -13.22 5.89 6.65
C VAL A 105 -12.28 5.92 5.45
N VAL A 106 -11.22 5.10 5.53
CA VAL A 106 -10.28 4.92 4.43
C VAL A 106 -10.65 3.67 3.64
N VAL A 107 -10.80 3.82 2.33
CA VAL A 107 -11.00 2.69 1.40
C VAL A 107 -9.68 2.47 0.67
N THR A 108 -9.16 1.25 0.71
CA THR A 108 -7.89 0.91 0.07
C THR A 108 -8.00 -0.42 -0.68
N LYS A 109 -7.26 -0.53 -1.77
CA LYS A 109 -7.02 -1.81 -2.44
C LYS A 109 -5.86 -2.59 -1.81
N THR A 110 -4.94 -1.91 -1.10
CA THR A 110 -3.79 -2.52 -0.43
C THR A 110 -4.24 -3.39 0.75
N PRO A 111 -3.57 -4.52 1.05
CA PRO A 111 -3.87 -5.33 2.21
C PRO A 111 -3.89 -4.51 3.51
N ARG A 112 -4.95 -4.67 4.30
CA ARG A 112 -5.15 -3.94 5.57
C ARG A 112 -3.90 -3.94 6.47
N ILE A 113 -3.21 -5.08 6.59
CA ILE A 113 -2.01 -5.23 7.43
C ILE A 113 -0.86 -4.27 7.06
N MET A 114 -0.84 -3.78 5.82
CA MET A 114 0.17 -2.84 5.34
C MET A 114 -0.19 -1.38 5.65
N VAL A 115 -1.47 -1.05 5.67
CA VAL A 115 -1.93 0.35 5.81
C VAL A 115 -2.43 0.69 7.21
N GLU A 116 -2.97 -0.29 7.94
CA GLU A 116 -3.81 -0.06 9.13
C GLU A 116 -3.11 0.74 10.22
N ARG A 117 -1.82 0.49 10.45
CA ARG A 117 -1.06 1.25 11.44
C ARG A 117 -0.99 2.72 11.05
N PHE A 118 -0.65 3.00 9.79
CA PHE A 118 -0.52 4.35 9.30
C PHE A 118 -1.86 5.09 9.38
N THR A 119 -2.95 4.45 8.96
CA THR A 119 -4.27 5.07 8.98
C THR A 119 -4.80 5.32 10.39
N ASN A 120 -4.39 4.54 11.38
CA ASN A 120 -4.83 4.71 12.77
C ASN A 120 -3.94 5.66 13.59
N GLU A 121 -2.65 5.75 13.27
CA GLU A 121 -1.68 6.54 14.04
C GLU A 121 -1.35 7.90 13.39
N HIS A 122 -1.59 8.08 12.08
CA HIS A 122 -1.10 9.24 11.33
C HIS A 122 -2.14 9.95 10.42
N LEU A 123 -3.31 9.37 10.19
CA LEU A 123 -4.42 10.02 9.47
C LEU A 123 -5.49 10.51 10.45
#